data_AF-A0A948WDL7-F1
#
_entry.id   AF-A0A948WDL7-F1
#
_cell.length_a   1.000
_cell.length_b   1.000
_cell.length_c   1.000
_cell.angle_alpha   90.00
_cell.angle_beta   90.00
_cell.angle_gamma   90.00
#
_symmetry.space_group_name_H-M   'P 1'
#
loop_
_entity.id
_entity.type
_entity.pdbx_description
1 polymer ?
#
loop_
_entity_poly.entity_id
_entity_poly.type
_entity_poly.pdbx_seq_one_letter_code
_entity_poly.pdbx_strand_id
1 'polypeptide(L)'
;MRIQKWEYNDKRPKGFSQDHDIQPLAVPFLPLCVSSARSEPTPSPEGVTKMNRGEKANSLMQEYGSCCSGVLGAFVTELGLEMDTVAGLGRGMAGGIGGLGHICGAVSGAILAIGLKTTNKDNIHDMQAGFETMEKVREFVTRFEEQHSSIICKDLIGCDISSQEKSAVAMKNGAFANCPKYVESAANILDEMLNG
;
A
#
# COMPACT_ATOMS: atom_id res chain seq x y z
N MET A 1 -1.25 -33.56 24.68
CA MET A 1 -1.38 -32.19 24.12
C MET A 1 -2.64 -32.16 23.27
N ARG A 2 -3.69 -31.44 23.70
CA ARG A 2 -5.03 -31.49 23.09
C ARG A 2 -5.27 -30.17 22.37
N ILE A 3 -5.35 -30.21 21.04
CA ILE A 3 -5.63 -29.04 20.20
C ILE A 3 -7.13 -28.77 20.30
N GLN A 4 -7.53 -27.58 20.77
CA GLN A 4 -8.94 -27.18 20.74
C GLN A 4 -9.31 -26.71 19.33
N LYS A 5 -10.35 -27.33 18.75
CA LYS A 5 -11.04 -26.85 17.55
C LYS A 5 -11.68 -25.49 17.86
N TRP A 6 -11.42 -24.51 17.03
CA TRP A 6 -12.16 -23.24 17.00
C TRP A 6 -13.45 -23.46 16.20
N GLU A 7 -14.62 -23.30 16.82
CA GLU A 7 -15.92 -23.31 16.13
C GLU A 7 -16.35 -21.88 15.83
N TYR A 8 -16.65 -21.60 14.56
CA TYR A 8 -17.15 -20.32 14.08
C TYR A 8 -18.58 -20.09 14.60
N ASN A 9 -18.79 -19.06 15.41
CA ASN A 9 -20.08 -18.75 16.02
C ASN A 9 -20.76 -17.59 15.27
N ASP A 10 -21.66 -17.92 14.34
CA ASP A 10 -22.47 -16.96 13.56
C ASP A 10 -23.61 -16.38 14.41
N LYS A 11 -23.24 -15.57 15.42
CA LYS A 11 -24.19 -14.76 16.18
C LYS A 11 -24.14 -13.32 15.68
N ARG A 12 -24.63 -13.08 14.46
CA ARG A 12 -25.12 -11.75 14.10
C ARG A 12 -26.37 -11.44 14.96
N PRO A 13 -26.40 -10.34 15.72
CA PRO A 13 -27.62 -9.97 16.44
C PRO A 13 -28.74 -9.67 15.44
N LYS A 14 -29.88 -10.35 15.59
CA LYS A 14 -31.10 -10.09 14.83
C LYS A 14 -31.77 -8.85 15.41
N GLY A 15 -31.76 -7.74 14.67
CA GLY A 15 -32.46 -6.52 15.05
C GLY A 15 -31.74 -5.26 14.61
N PHE A 16 -31.72 -4.98 13.31
CA PHE A 16 -31.43 -3.64 12.80
C PHE A 16 -32.50 -3.31 11.76
N SER A 17 -33.68 -2.93 12.25
CA SER A 17 -34.71 -2.29 11.44
C SER A 17 -34.67 -0.79 11.71
N GLN A 18 -34.40 -0.05 10.63
CA GLN A 18 -34.83 1.30 10.25
C GLN A 18 -34.93 2.43 11.31
N ASP A 19 -34.35 3.55 10.89
CA ASP A 19 -34.65 4.93 11.28
C ASP A 19 -34.22 5.40 12.67
N HIS A 20 -32.96 5.83 12.75
CA HIS A 20 -32.56 6.87 13.68
C HIS A 20 -31.91 8.03 12.91
N ASP A 21 -32.55 9.20 13.04
CA ASP A 21 -32.13 10.51 12.58
C ASP A 21 -30.64 10.78 12.88
N ILE A 22 -29.79 10.60 11.86
CA ILE A 22 -28.46 11.21 11.84
C ILE A 22 -28.63 12.56 11.17
N GLN A 23 -28.69 13.61 12.00
CA GLN A 23 -28.55 14.99 11.55
C GLN A 23 -27.25 15.12 10.72
N PRO A 24 -27.29 15.62 9.47
CA PRO A 24 -26.10 15.70 8.65
C PRO A 24 -25.21 16.84 9.18
N LEU A 25 -24.10 16.50 9.81
CA LEU A 25 -22.97 17.42 9.92
C LEU A 25 -22.42 17.61 8.51
N ALA A 26 -22.96 18.61 7.81
CA ALA A 26 -22.47 19.10 6.53
C ALA A 26 -21.06 19.69 6.73
N VAL A 27 -20.06 18.82 6.69
CA VAL A 27 -18.67 19.22 6.41
C VAL A 27 -18.39 18.70 5.02
N PRO A 28 -18.03 19.55 4.05
CA PRO A 28 -17.80 19.09 2.70
C PRO A 28 -16.64 18.10 2.72
N PHE A 29 -16.94 16.84 2.41
CA PHE A 29 -15.97 15.88 1.94
C PHE A 29 -15.28 16.52 0.74
N LEU A 30 -14.11 17.13 0.97
CA LEU A 30 -13.26 17.56 -0.12
C LEU A 30 -12.77 16.27 -0.78
N PRO A 31 -13.11 16.00 -2.05
CA PRO A 31 -12.60 14.83 -2.71
C PRO A 31 -11.09 15.01 -2.88
N LEU A 32 -10.31 14.14 -2.23
CA LEU A 32 -8.89 13.93 -2.54
C LEU A 32 -8.66 13.40 -3.97
N CYS A 33 -9.73 13.24 -4.77
CA CYS A 33 -9.64 13.12 -6.22
C CYS A 33 -9.76 14.50 -6.85
N VAL A 34 -8.63 15.07 -7.28
CA VAL A 34 -8.64 16.00 -8.39
C VAL A 34 -9.20 15.26 -9.60
N SER A 35 -10.45 15.60 -9.93
CA SER A 35 -11.02 15.30 -11.24
C SER A 35 -10.28 16.17 -12.26
N SER A 36 -9.27 15.62 -12.90
CA SER A 36 -8.90 16.07 -14.24
C SER A 36 -9.29 14.96 -15.21
N ALA A 37 -10.11 15.33 -16.18
CA ALA A 37 -10.57 14.49 -17.27
C ALA A 37 -9.45 13.62 -17.85
N ARG A 38 -9.79 12.36 -18.16
CA ARG A 38 -8.94 11.46 -18.94
C ARG A 38 -8.71 12.08 -20.33
N SER A 39 -7.59 12.75 -20.51
CA SER A 39 -6.96 12.84 -21.83
C SER A 39 -6.04 11.62 -21.94
N GLU A 40 -6.33 10.73 -22.88
CA GLU A 40 -5.40 9.66 -23.23
C GLU A 40 -4.05 10.29 -23.62
N PRO A 41 -2.93 9.85 -23.04
CA PRO A 41 -1.63 10.34 -23.46
C PRO A 41 -1.38 9.89 -24.91
N THR A 42 -1.31 10.86 -25.83
CA THR A 42 -0.85 10.62 -27.20
C THR A 42 0.62 10.19 -27.14
N PRO A 43 1.00 9.04 -27.74
CA PRO A 43 2.40 8.63 -27.75
C PRO A 43 3.20 9.58 -28.65
N SER A 44 4.14 10.31 -28.04
CA SER A 44 5.18 11.01 -28.78
C SER A 44 6.24 9.99 -29.22
N PRO A 45 6.73 10.06 -30.48
CA PRO A 45 7.78 9.18 -30.94
C PRO A 45 9.12 9.76 -30.51
N GLU A 46 9.92 9.00 -29.77
CA GLU A 46 11.39 8.92 -29.80
C GLU A 46 11.94 8.42 -28.45
N GLY A 47 12.40 7.16 -28.41
CA GLY A 47 13.30 6.63 -27.37
C GLY A 47 12.65 6.21 -26.04
N VAL A 48 11.81 5.17 -26.03
CA VAL A 48 11.34 4.57 -24.77
C VAL A 48 12.48 3.75 -24.14
N THR A 49 13.27 4.41 -23.29
CA THR A 49 14.10 3.70 -22.30
C THR A 49 13.16 2.87 -21.42
N LYS A 50 13.47 1.58 -21.26
CA LYS A 50 12.70 0.67 -20.40
C LYS A 50 12.70 1.24 -18.98
N MET A 51 11.54 1.73 -18.55
CA MET A 51 11.32 2.27 -17.20
C MET A 51 11.69 1.24 -16.14
N ASN A 52 12.45 1.64 -15.13
CA ASN A 52 12.78 0.76 -14.01
C ASN A 52 11.58 0.59 -13.06
N ARG A 53 11.64 -0.37 -12.13
CA ARG A 53 10.50 -0.63 -11.21
C ARG A 53 10.20 0.56 -10.31
N GLY A 54 11.23 1.25 -9.82
CA GLY A 54 11.07 2.43 -9.00
C GLY A 54 10.27 3.52 -9.71
N GLU A 55 10.69 3.88 -10.92
CA GLU A 55 10.01 4.88 -11.76
C GLU A 55 8.55 4.52 -12.02
N LYS A 56 8.29 3.24 -12.34
CA LYS A 56 6.92 2.73 -12.54
C LYS A 56 6.10 2.85 -11.26
N ALA A 57 6.68 2.47 -10.12
CA ALA A 57 6.00 2.54 -8.82
C ALA A 57 5.67 3.98 -8.43
N ASN A 58 6.58 4.93 -8.68
CA ASN A 58 6.34 6.35 -8.43
C ASN A 58 5.21 6.88 -9.32
N SER A 59 5.24 6.58 -10.63
CA SER A 59 4.16 6.97 -11.54
C SER A 59 2.80 6.47 -11.06
N LEU A 60 2.71 5.20 -10.65
CA LEU A 60 1.47 4.61 -10.13
C LEU A 60 1.07 5.19 -8.77
N MET A 61 2.03 5.54 -7.90
CA MET A 61 1.71 6.25 -6.66
C MET A 61 1.03 7.59 -6.95
N GLN A 62 1.53 8.34 -7.94
CA GLN A 62 0.97 9.63 -8.33
C GLN A 62 -0.43 9.49 -8.93
N GLU A 63 -0.64 8.45 -9.75
CA GLU A 63 -1.94 8.16 -10.35
C GLU A 63 -3.00 7.73 -9.32
N TYR A 64 -2.65 6.83 -8.39
CA TYR A 64 -3.59 6.23 -7.46
C TYR A 64 -3.60 6.88 -6.06
N GLY A 65 -2.71 7.83 -5.79
CA GLY A 65 -2.61 8.56 -4.53
C GLY A 65 -2.20 7.68 -3.32
N SER A 66 -1.57 6.52 -3.56
CA SER A 66 -1.16 5.61 -2.50
C SER A 66 0.21 4.98 -2.78
N CYS A 67 1.10 5.06 -1.79
CA CYS A 67 2.42 4.43 -1.84
C CYS A 67 2.31 2.90 -2.00
N CYS A 68 1.31 2.29 -1.36
CA CYS A 68 1.07 0.85 -1.47
C CYS A 68 0.62 0.47 -2.88
N SER A 69 -0.30 1.24 -3.47
CA SER A 69 -0.74 1.01 -4.85
C SER A 69 0.38 1.23 -5.85
N GLY A 70 1.27 2.20 -5.60
CA GLY A 70 2.47 2.42 -6.40
C GLY A 70 3.38 1.19 -6.44
N VAL A 71 3.84 0.74 -5.28
CA VAL A 71 4.75 -0.41 -5.19
C VAL A 71 4.08 -1.69 -5.70
N LEU A 72 2.89 -2.04 -5.19
CA LEU A 72 2.21 -3.27 -5.60
C LEU A 72 1.83 -3.25 -7.09
N GLY A 73 1.43 -2.09 -7.61
CA GLY A 73 1.07 -1.89 -9.01
C GLY A 73 2.25 -2.06 -9.97
N ALA A 74 3.48 -1.76 -9.52
CA ALA A 74 4.67 -1.99 -10.33
C ALA A 74 4.85 -3.48 -10.69
N PHE A 75 4.35 -4.40 -9.85
CA PHE A 75 4.42 -5.85 -10.00
C PHE A 75 3.08 -6.51 -10.38
N VAL A 76 2.05 -5.71 -10.68
CA VAL A 76 0.66 -6.19 -10.89
C VAL A 76 0.56 -7.39 -11.85
N THR A 77 1.30 -7.36 -12.97
CA THR A 77 1.29 -8.41 -13.99
C THR A 77 1.92 -9.71 -13.49
N GLU A 78 3.05 -9.65 -12.79
CA GLU A 78 3.73 -10.84 -12.23
C GLU A 78 2.94 -11.49 -11.11
N LEU A 79 2.17 -10.68 -10.37
CA LEU A 79 1.34 -11.15 -9.28
C LEU A 79 -0.01 -11.70 -9.77
N GLY A 80 -0.33 -11.55 -11.06
CA GLY A 80 -1.62 -11.96 -11.62
C GLY A 80 -2.79 -11.20 -11.01
N LEU A 81 -2.58 -9.93 -10.66
CA LEU A 81 -3.60 -9.04 -10.13
C LEU A 81 -4.13 -8.10 -11.21
N GLU A 82 -5.24 -7.44 -10.90
CA GLU A 82 -5.74 -6.30 -11.67
C GLU A 82 -5.49 -4.99 -10.91
N MET A 83 -5.30 -3.90 -11.65
CA MET A 83 -5.01 -2.59 -11.05
C MET A 83 -6.13 -2.09 -10.12
N ASP A 84 -7.39 -2.42 -10.39
CA ASP A 84 -8.52 -2.08 -9.51
C ASP A 84 -8.40 -2.76 -8.14
N THR A 85 -7.93 -4.01 -8.12
CA THR A 85 -7.66 -4.74 -6.87
C THR A 85 -6.51 -4.08 -6.10
N VAL A 86 -5.43 -3.73 -6.81
CA VAL A 86 -4.26 -3.04 -6.23
C VAL A 86 -4.63 -1.66 -5.67
N ALA A 87 -5.47 -0.90 -6.37
CA ALA A 87 -5.96 0.39 -5.92
C ALA A 87 -6.82 0.25 -4.65
N GLY A 88 -7.71 -0.74 -4.62
CA GLY A 88 -8.54 -1.05 -3.45
C GLY A 88 -7.72 -1.43 -2.22
N LEU A 89 -6.78 -2.36 -2.37
CA LEU A 89 -5.87 -2.77 -1.29
C LEU A 89 -5.04 -1.59 -0.77
N GLY A 90 -4.45 -0.81 -1.68
CA GLY A 90 -3.56 0.27 -1.30
C GLY A 90 -4.27 1.48 -0.69
N ARG A 91 -5.56 1.70 -0.95
CA ARG A 91 -6.32 2.83 -0.40
C ARG A 91 -6.41 2.80 1.12
N GLY A 92 -6.63 1.62 1.71
CA GLY A 92 -6.64 1.47 3.18
C GLY A 92 -5.29 1.73 3.84
N MET A 93 -4.19 1.61 3.07
CA MET A 93 -2.83 1.76 3.56
C MET A 93 -2.30 3.20 3.46
N ALA A 94 -3.02 4.10 2.78
CA ALA A 94 -2.61 5.48 2.58
C ALA A 94 -2.37 6.20 3.92
N GLY A 95 -1.32 7.03 3.99
CA GLY A 95 -0.90 7.68 5.24
C GLY A 95 -0.46 6.70 6.35
N GLY A 96 -0.12 5.46 5.99
CA GLY A 96 0.34 4.43 6.91
C GLY A 96 -0.76 3.90 7.82
N ILE A 97 -1.74 3.25 7.18
CA ILE A 97 -2.98 2.65 7.70
C ILE A 97 -4.14 3.64 7.93
N GLY A 98 -4.44 4.47 6.94
CA GLY A 98 -5.59 5.38 6.99
C GLY A 98 -5.26 6.70 7.69
N GLY A 99 -4.01 7.17 7.55
CA GLY A 99 -3.57 8.45 8.10
C GLY A 99 -3.10 8.40 9.55
N LEU A 100 -2.89 7.21 10.13
CA LEU A 100 -2.43 7.09 11.51
C LEU A 100 -0.90 7.24 11.66
N GLY A 101 -0.15 7.25 10.56
CA GLY A 101 1.31 7.36 10.59
C GLY A 101 2.02 6.10 11.10
N HIS A 102 1.38 4.93 10.99
CA HIS A 102 1.97 3.63 11.33
C HIS A 102 2.83 3.09 10.18
N ILE A 103 2.77 1.80 9.87
CA ILE A 103 3.63 1.18 8.85
C ILE A 103 3.48 1.89 7.50
N CYS A 104 4.60 2.21 6.88
CA CYS A 104 4.68 2.87 5.57
C CYS A 104 3.88 2.11 4.51
N GLY A 105 3.15 2.84 3.67
CA GLY A 105 2.38 2.25 2.57
C GLY A 105 3.26 1.57 1.52
N ALA A 106 4.46 2.11 1.23
CA ALA A 106 5.38 1.50 0.28
C ALA A 106 5.90 0.14 0.77
N VAL A 107 6.30 0.09 2.05
CA VAL A 107 6.72 -1.15 2.74
C VAL A 107 5.57 -2.16 2.75
N SER A 108 4.36 -1.71 3.06
CA SER A 108 3.17 -2.57 3.05
C SER A 108 2.90 -3.18 1.68
N GLY A 109 3.02 -2.39 0.61
CA GLY A 109 2.86 -2.86 -0.77
C GLY A 109 3.89 -3.93 -1.15
N ALA A 110 5.14 -3.75 -0.72
CA ALA A 110 6.18 -4.74 -0.94
C ALA A 110 5.93 -6.05 -0.18
N ILE A 111 5.53 -5.97 1.08
CA ILE A 111 5.18 -7.15 1.90
C ILE A 111 4.04 -7.95 1.25
N LEU A 112 3.01 -7.27 0.76
CA LEU A 112 1.91 -7.91 0.03
C LEU A 112 2.41 -8.60 -1.24
N ALA A 113 3.29 -7.95 -2.00
CA ALA A 113 3.87 -8.54 -3.21
C ALA A 113 4.71 -9.79 -2.89
N ILE A 114 5.55 -9.74 -1.84
CA ILE A 114 6.35 -10.89 -1.40
C ILE A 114 5.43 -12.07 -1.07
N GLY A 115 4.41 -11.85 -0.22
CA GLY A 115 3.48 -12.91 0.16
C GLY A 115 2.75 -13.55 -1.03
N LEU A 116 2.34 -12.75 -2.01
CA LEU A 116 1.70 -13.26 -3.22
C LEU A 116 2.66 -14.05 -4.11
N LYS A 117 3.95 -13.67 -4.13
CA LYS A 117 4.98 -14.34 -4.93
C LYS A 117 5.43 -15.67 -4.33
N THR A 118 5.51 -15.76 -3.01
CA THR A 118 5.97 -16.96 -2.28
C THR A 118 4.86 -17.94 -1.94
N THR A 119 3.60 -17.55 -2.03
CA THR A 119 2.46 -18.44 -1.75
C THR A 119 2.45 -19.65 -2.69
N ASN A 120 2.32 -20.85 -2.12
CA ASN A 120 2.03 -22.07 -2.87
C ASN A 120 0.54 -22.11 -3.25
N LYS A 121 0.24 -21.83 -4.52
CA LYS A 121 -1.14 -21.76 -5.03
C LYS A 121 -1.85 -23.12 -5.02
N ASP A 122 -1.11 -24.22 -5.07
CA ASP A 122 -1.65 -25.58 -5.04
C ASP A 122 -1.88 -26.07 -3.60
N ASN A 123 -1.25 -25.42 -2.61
CA ASN A 123 -1.43 -25.72 -1.20
C ASN A 123 -1.29 -24.46 -0.33
N ILE A 124 -2.40 -23.76 -0.10
CA ILE A 124 -2.44 -22.53 0.72
C ILE A 124 -2.12 -22.75 2.21
N HIS A 125 -2.01 -24.00 2.67
CA HIS A 125 -1.60 -24.36 4.03
C HIS A 125 -0.13 -24.80 4.11
N ASP A 126 0.63 -24.59 3.03
CA ASP A 126 2.06 -24.87 2.99
C ASP A 126 2.82 -23.98 3.98
N MET A 127 3.23 -24.56 5.11
CA MET A 127 3.99 -23.87 6.13
C MET A 127 5.39 -23.45 5.63
N GLN A 128 5.97 -24.20 4.70
CA GLN A 128 7.30 -23.88 4.16
C GLN A 128 7.25 -22.59 3.34
N ALA A 129 6.24 -22.43 2.49
CA ALA A 129 5.96 -21.18 1.79
C ALA A 129 5.71 -20.02 2.77
N GLY A 130 5.03 -20.28 3.89
CA GLY A 130 4.87 -19.32 4.99
C GLY A 130 6.20 -18.87 5.61
N PHE A 131 7.11 -19.81 5.91
CA PHE A 131 8.43 -19.49 6.44
C PHE A 131 9.29 -18.71 5.45
N GLU A 132 9.29 -19.11 4.18
CA GLU A 132 9.98 -18.39 3.10
C GLU A 132 9.47 -16.95 2.97
N THR A 133 8.15 -16.75 3.05
CA THR A 133 7.53 -15.42 3.06
C THR A 133 8.08 -14.56 4.19
N MET A 134 8.14 -15.10 5.42
CA MET A 134 8.65 -14.37 6.58
C MET A 134 10.13 -14.05 6.45
N GLU A 135 10.93 -14.95 5.89
CA GLU A 135 12.36 -14.73 5.63
C GLU A 135 12.56 -13.58 4.64
N LYS A 136 11.89 -13.62 3.49
CA LYS A 136 11.96 -12.54 2.49
C LYS A 136 11.42 -11.22 3.00
N VAL A 137 10.35 -11.23 3.80
CA VAL A 137 9.85 -9.99 4.42
C VAL A 137 10.88 -9.40 5.40
N ARG A 138 11.56 -10.23 6.21
CA ARG A 138 12.61 -9.75 7.12
C ARG A 138 13.76 -9.13 6.32
N GLU A 139 14.22 -9.81 5.27
CA GLU A 139 15.27 -9.29 4.40
C GLU A 139 14.87 -7.96 3.77
N PHE A 140 13.67 -7.86 3.20
CA PHE A 140 13.16 -6.63 2.61
C PHE A 140 13.13 -5.48 3.62
N VAL A 141 12.59 -5.73 4.81
CA VAL A 141 12.50 -4.73 5.88
C VAL A 141 13.90 -4.27 6.30
N THR A 142 14.84 -5.20 6.51
CA THR A 142 16.23 -4.86 6.84
C THR A 142 16.85 -3.96 5.77
N ARG A 143 16.76 -4.34 4.49
CA ARG A 143 17.31 -3.52 3.38
C ARG A 143 16.65 -2.14 3.30
N PHE A 144 15.34 -2.05 3.54
CA PHE A 144 14.63 -0.78 3.53
C PHE A 144 15.04 0.12 4.72
N GLU A 145 15.17 -0.44 5.92
CA GLU A 145 15.62 0.26 7.11
C GLU A 145 17.09 0.71 7.01
N GLU A 146 17.95 -0.08 6.36
CA GLU A 146 19.33 0.34 6.06
C GLU A 146 19.37 1.60 5.18
N GLN A 147 18.41 1.75 4.26
CA GLN A 147 18.34 2.92 3.36
C GLN A 147 17.60 4.12 3.95
N HIS A 148 16.58 3.91 4.80
CA HIS A 148 15.67 4.98 5.27
C HIS A 148 15.45 5.05 6.78
N SER A 149 16.15 4.22 7.56
CA SER A 149 16.19 4.20 9.03
C SER A 149 14.90 3.80 9.77
N SER A 150 13.76 3.69 9.08
CA SER A 150 12.49 3.26 9.69
C SER A 150 11.53 2.68 8.65
N ILE A 151 10.61 1.82 9.09
CA ILE A 151 9.43 1.43 8.31
C ILE A 151 8.15 2.17 8.71
N ILE A 152 8.23 3.07 9.70
CA ILE A 152 7.09 3.79 10.24
C ILE A 152 6.93 5.13 9.51
N CYS A 153 5.74 5.35 8.95
CA CYS A 153 5.42 6.48 8.08
C CYS A 153 5.67 7.83 8.74
N LYS A 154 5.20 8.05 9.97
CA LYS A 154 5.42 9.32 10.68
C LYS A 154 6.90 9.61 10.97
N ASP A 155 7.69 8.57 11.18
CA ASP A 155 9.13 8.69 11.44
C ASP A 155 9.87 9.01 10.14
N LEU A 156 9.49 8.35 9.04
CA LEU A 156 10.02 8.61 7.70
C LEU A 156 9.72 10.05 7.22
N ILE A 157 8.48 10.52 7.38
CA ILE A 157 8.10 11.88 6.98
C ILE A 157 8.43 12.94 8.04
N GLY A 158 8.91 12.53 9.22
CA GLY A 158 9.24 13.42 10.34
C GLY A 158 8.05 14.22 10.89
N CYS A 159 6.81 13.71 10.73
CA CYS A 159 5.59 14.45 11.05
C CYS A 159 4.49 13.52 11.57
N ASP A 160 3.85 13.92 12.68
CA ASP A 160 2.66 13.25 13.19
C ASP A 160 1.44 13.63 12.35
N ILE A 161 0.71 12.62 11.86
CA ILE A 161 -0.48 12.78 11.01
C ILE A 161 -1.73 12.14 11.61
N SER A 162 -1.66 11.69 12.87
CA SER A 162 -2.70 10.91 13.57
C SER A 162 -4.09 11.55 13.73
N SER A 163 -4.25 12.82 13.34
CA SER A 163 -5.55 13.50 13.28
C SER A 163 -5.73 14.25 11.97
N GLN A 164 -6.97 14.55 11.61
CA GLN A 164 -7.28 15.26 10.37
C GLN A 164 -6.60 16.64 10.29
N GLU A 165 -6.57 17.38 11.39
CA GLU A 165 -5.91 18.69 11.48
C GLU A 165 -4.39 18.57 11.26
N LYS A 166 -3.75 17.61 11.93
CA LYS A 166 -2.32 17.36 11.80
C LYS A 166 -1.96 16.92 10.38
N SER A 167 -2.75 16.03 9.79
CA SER A 167 -2.59 15.57 8.42
C SER A 167 -2.71 16.71 7.40
N ALA A 168 -3.68 17.62 7.59
CA ALA A 168 -3.84 18.81 6.74
C ALA A 168 -2.62 19.74 6.82
N VAL A 169 -2.07 19.96 8.02
CA VAL A 169 -0.85 20.74 8.22
C VAL A 169 0.36 20.05 7.57
N ALA A 170 0.50 18.74 7.73
CA ALA A 170 1.56 17.95 7.12
C ALA A 170 1.54 18.05 5.59
N MET A 171 0.35 17.97 4.97
CA MET A 171 0.20 18.17 3.52
C MET A 171 0.62 19.58 3.10
N LYS A 172 0.15 20.62 3.79
CA LYS A 172 0.50 22.01 3.47
C LYS A 172 2.00 22.28 3.56
N ASN A 173 2.67 21.64 4.52
CA ASN A 173 4.10 21.80 4.75
C ASN A 173 4.96 20.86 3.89
N GLY A 174 4.36 20.06 3.00
CA GLY A 174 5.09 19.16 2.12
C GLY A 174 5.75 17.98 2.84
N ALA A 175 5.20 17.53 3.98
CA ALA A 175 5.76 16.40 4.74
C ALA A 175 5.91 15.12 3.88
N PHE A 176 5.04 14.95 2.88
CA PHE A 176 5.04 13.80 1.97
C PHE A 176 6.02 13.94 0.78
N ALA A 177 6.84 14.99 0.72
CA ALA A 177 7.76 15.23 -0.40
C ALA A 177 8.77 14.10 -0.65
N ASN A 178 9.11 13.32 0.38
CA ASN A 178 10.00 12.17 0.29
C ASN A 178 9.28 10.86 -0.05
N CYS A 179 7.94 10.81 -0.06
CA CYS A 179 7.19 9.60 -0.41
C CYS A 179 7.55 9.00 -1.78
N PRO A 180 7.77 9.80 -2.86
CA PRO A 180 8.28 9.27 -4.13
C PRO A 180 9.57 8.46 -3.95
N LYS A 181 10.55 8.99 -3.21
CA LYS A 181 11.83 8.32 -2.94
C LYS A 181 11.64 6.98 -2.21
N TYR A 182 10.76 6.94 -1.22
CA TYR A 182 10.47 5.71 -0.48
C TYR A 182 9.78 4.66 -1.36
N VAL A 183 8.88 5.08 -2.25
CA VAL A 183 8.22 4.19 -3.20
C VAL A 183 9.20 3.63 -4.22
N GLU A 184 10.06 4.49 -4.79
CA GLU A 184 11.07 4.06 -5.75
C GLU A 184 12.03 3.05 -5.13
N SER A 185 12.56 3.36 -3.95
CA SER A 185 13.48 2.47 -3.23
C SER A 185 12.81 1.15 -2.86
N ALA A 186 11.58 1.17 -2.31
CA ALA A 186 10.87 -0.06 -1.98
C ALA A 186 10.65 -0.95 -3.21
N ALA A 187 10.27 -0.37 -4.35
CA ALA A 187 10.08 -1.13 -5.58
C ALA A 187 11.39 -1.66 -6.17
N ASN A 188 12.49 -0.90 -6.09
CA ASN A 188 13.80 -1.35 -6.56
C ASN A 188 14.37 -2.48 -5.69
N ILE A 189 14.33 -2.33 -4.36
CA ILE A 189 14.74 -3.40 -3.43
C ILE A 189 13.93 -4.67 -3.72
N LEU A 190 12.62 -4.54 -3.91
CA LEU A 190 11.77 -5.68 -4.22
C LEU A 190 12.11 -6.32 -5.57
N ASP A 191 12.39 -5.53 -6.62
CA ASP A 191 12.78 -6.06 -7.93
C ASP A 191 14.10 -6.82 -7.86
N GLU A 192 15.09 -6.27 -7.16
CA GLU A 192 16.37 -6.94 -6.91
C GLU A 192 16.20 -8.26 -6.16
N MET A 193 15.27 -8.33 -5.20
CA MET A 193 15.00 -9.55 -4.44
C MET A 193 14.22 -10.61 -5.22
N LEU A 194 13.35 -10.21 -6.14
CA LEU A 194 12.45 -11.12 -6.85
C LEU A 194 12.94 -11.54 -8.24
N ASN A 195 13.71 -10.67 -8.89
CA ASN A 195 14.14 -10.81 -10.29
C ASN A 195 15.66 -10.66 -10.47
N GLY A 196 16.41 -10.36 -9.40
CA GLY A 196 17.87 -10.30 -9.39
C GLY A 196 18.56 -11.64 -9.19
#